data_AF-A0A7W1Q2J2-F1
#
_entry.id   AF-A0A7W1Q2J2-F1
#
_cell.length_a   1.000
_cell.length_b   1.000
_cell.length_c   1.000
_cell.angle_alpha   90.00
_cell.angle_beta   90.00
_cell.angle_gamma   90.00
#
_symmetry.space_group_name_H-M   'P 1'
#
loop_
_entity.id
_entity.type
_entity.pdbx_description
1 polymer ?
#
loop_
_entity_poly.entity_id
_entity_poly.type
_entity_poly.pdbx_seq_one_letter_code
_entity_poly.pdbx_strand_id
1 'polypeptide(L)'
;MALSDLAVGTLGGEPMSFPAAHRDSNSTAITTTVVFTVPMSHEDVEAALWQLVRDEGVTFNDLADDRNARWLLLDSILGRGVTAIESYRMDLEALSPVDPAYPMMLRLRTRVEALIGPRPGRRRRPAGKSTQPASLAHCGARTAELTAAQPLTGPGGSGAVG
;
A
#
# COMPACT_ATOMS: atom_id res chain seq x y z
N MET A 1 1.86 -14.58 34.35
CA MET A 1 2.20 -13.48 33.42
C MET A 1 1.31 -12.31 33.78
N ALA A 2 1.88 -11.15 34.11
CA ALA A 2 1.09 -9.93 34.29
C ALA A 2 0.52 -9.53 32.92
N LEU A 3 -0.80 -9.40 32.82
CA LEU A 3 -1.45 -8.85 31.64
C LEU A 3 -1.05 -7.37 31.56
N SER A 4 -0.43 -6.98 30.46
CA SER A 4 0.00 -5.61 30.21
C SER A 4 -1.23 -4.74 29.94
N ASP A 5 -1.39 -3.62 30.65
CA ASP A 5 -2.44 -2.59 30.45
C ASP A 5 -2.26 -1.79 29.14
N LEU A 6 -1.54 -2.38 28.19
CA LEU A 6 -1.15 -1.74 26.94
C LEU A 6 -1.67 -2.55 25.76
N ALA A 7 -2.35 -1.87 24.84
CA ALA A 7 -2.50 -2.35 23.48
C ALA A 7 -1.14 -2.26 22.79
N VAL A 8 -0.74 -3.33 22.09
CA VAL A 8 0.54 -3.40 21.37
C VAL A 8 0.30 -3.58 19.87
N GLY A 9 1.18 -2.99 19.05
CA GLY A 9 1.12 -3.08 17.59
C GLY A 9 2.50 -2.94 16.97
N THR A 10 2.60 -3.11 15.65
CA THR A 10 3.83 -2.85 14.89
C THR A 10 3.52 -2.01 13.65
N LEU A 11 4.38 -1.06 13.30
CA LEU A 11 4.30 -0.31 12.04
C LEU A 11 5.67 -0.23 11.39
N GLY A 12 5.80 -0.68 10.15
CA GLY A 12 7.10 -0.70 9.45
C GLY A 12 8.15 -1.57 10.18
N GLY A 13 7.71 -2.55 10.97
CA GLY A 13 8.58 -3.39 11.81
C GLY A 13 8.87 -2.83 13.20
N GLU A 14 8.51 -1.56 13.47
CA GLU A 14 8.75 -0.93 14.77
C GLU A 14 7.61 -1.24 15.77
N PRO A 15 7.91 -1.79 16.96
CA PRO A 15 6.89 -2.08 17.96
C PRO A 15 6.37 -0.82 18.65
N MET A 16 5.09 -0.85 19.01
CA MET A 16 4.40 0.27 19.65
C MET A 16 3.51 -0.21 20.78
N SER A 17 3.30 0.65 21.77
CA SER A 17 2.39 0.41 22.89
C SER A 17 1.58 1.65 23.23
N PHE A 18 0.30 1.43 23.53
CA PHE A 18 -0.69 2.47 23.83
C PHE A 18 -1.56 2.03 25.02
N PRO A 19 -2.14 2.97 25.78
CA PRO A 19 -3.07 2.62 26.84
C PRO A 19 -4.22 1.77 26.31
N ALA A 20 -4.48 0.62 26.93
CA ALA A 20 -5.66 -0.17 26.61
C ALA A 20 -6.93 0.62 26.97
N ALA A 21 -8.02 0.43 26.20
CA ALA A 21 -9.32 1.00 26.54
C ALA A 21 -9.83 0.49 27.91
N HIS A 22 -9.33 -0.66 28.33
CA HIS A 22 -9.50 -1.21 29.66
C HIS A 22 -8.61 -0.46 30.65
N ARG A 23 -9.19 0.46 31.42
CA ARG A 23 -8.46 1.40 32.31
C ARG A 23 -8.42 0.94 33.77
N ASP A 24 -7.50 1.58 34.50
CA ASP A 24 -7.45 1.69 35.96
C ASP A 24 -8.86 1.83 36.56
N SER A 25 -9.19 0.90 37.46
CA SER A 25 -10.50 0.66 38.11
C SER A 25 -11.41 -0.40 37.47
N ASN A 26 -11.09 -0.95 36.29
CA ASN A 26 -11.81 -2.11 35.78
C ASN A 26 -11.11 -3.42 36.19
N SER A 27 -11.64 -4.09 37.22
CA SER A 27 -11.09 -5.35 37.73
C SER A 27 -11.44 -6.57 36.89
N THR A 28 -12.15 -6.41 35.78
CA THR A 28 -12.50 -7.52 34.89
C THR A 28 -11.24 -8.01 34.19
N ALA A 29 -11.00 -9.32 34.15
CA ALA A 29 -9.84 -9.85 33.45
C ALA A 29 -9.93 -9.58 31.95
N ILE A 30 -8.80 -9.27 31.31
CA ILE A 30 -8.70 -9.30 29.85
C ILE A 30 -8.85 -10.77 29.42
N THR A 31 -9.95 -11.10 28.74
CA THR A 31 -10.25 -12.47 28.33
C THR A 31 -9.88 -12.77 26.88
N THR A 32 -9.71 -11.73 26.06
CA THR A 32 -9.50 -11.86 24.61
C THR A 32 -8.48 -10.86 24.11
N THR A 33 -7.62 -11.28 23.18
CA THR A 33 -6.72 -10.40 22.42
C THR A 33 -7.00 -10.59 20.93
N VAL A 34 -7.13 -9.47 20.21
CA VAL A 34 -7.29 -9.47 18.75
C VAL A 34 -6.01 -8.91 18.13
N VAL A 35 -5.42 -9.65 17.21
CA VAL A 35 -4.26 -9.22 16.42
C VAL A 35 -4.68 -9.22 14.96
N PHE A 36 -4.46 -8.11 14.26
CA PHE A 36 -4.70 -7.99 12.83
C PHE A 36 -3.47 -7.42 12.14
N THR A 37 -3.24 -7.88 10.92
CA THR A 37 -2.18 -7.38 10.05
C THR A 37 -2.85 -6.75 8.84
N VAL A 38 -2.64 -5.45 8.64
CA VAL A 38 -3.13 -4.73 7.45
C VAL A 38 -1.95 -4.51 6.51
N PRO A 39 -1.91 -5.14 5.33
CA PRO A 39 -0.91 -4.79 4.32
C PRO A 39 -1.21 -3.38 3.82
N MET A 40 -0.24 -2.48 3.92
CA MET A 40 -0.38 -1.10 3.47
C MET A 40 0.80 -0.69 2.58
N SER A 41 0.46 -0.04 1.48
CA SER A 41 1.41 0.67 0.63
C SER A 41 1.72 2.07 1.20
N HIS A 42 2.72 2.75 0.64
CA HIS A 42 2.99 4.15 0.98
C HIS A 42 1.79 5.03 0.66
N GLU A 43 1.15 4.77 -0.47
CA GLU A 43 -0.04 5.46 -0.95
C GLU A 43 -1.20 5.31 0.05
N ASP A 44 -1.37 4.13 0.65
CA ASP A 44 -2.40 3.89 1.66
C ASP A 44 -2.12 4.67 2.95
N VAL A 45 -0.85 4.72 3.38
CA VAL A 45 -0.44 5.48 4.58
C VAL A 45 -0.58 6.98 4.35
N GLU A 46 -0.20 7.47 3.16
CA GLU A 46 -0.43 8.85 2.74
C GLU A 46 -1.92 9.20 2.78
N ALA A 47 -2.78 8.36 2.22
CA ALA A 47 -4.22 8.59 2.19
C ALA A 47 -4.86 8.58 3.60
N ALA A 48 -4.48 7.63 4.44
CA ALA A 48 -4.97 7.56 5.82
C ALA A 48 -4.60 8.83 6.62
N LEU A 49 -3.35 9.29 6.52
CA LEU A 49 -2.94 10.52 7.20
C LEU A 49 -3.48 11.79 6.52
N TRP A 50 -3.72 11.77 5.21
CA TRP A 50 -4.32 12.89 4.49
C TRP A 50 -5.73 13.17 4.98
N GLN A 51 -6.52 12.13 5.21
CA GLN A 51 -7.84 12.23 5.82
C GLN A 51 -7.79 12.99 7.16
N LEU A 52 -6.87 12.58 8.05
CA LEU A 52 -6.72 13.21 9.36
C LEU A 52 -6.40 14.70 9.24
N VAL A 53 -5.45 15.04 8.35
CA VAL A 53 -5.00 16.43 8.19
C VAL A 53 -6.06 17.31 7.54
N ARG A 54 -6.76 16.78 6.54
CA ARG A 54 -7.72 17.55 5.75
C ARG A 54 -9.06 17.73 6.47
N ASP A 55 -9.56 16.67 7.10
CA ASP A 55 -10.95 16.61 7.56
C ASP A 55 -11.08 16.57 9.09
N GLU A 56 -10.01 16.24 9.82
CA GLU A 56 -10.06 16.05 11.29
C GLU A 56 -9.29 17.10 12.08
N GLY A 57 -8.68 18.06 11.38
CA GLY A 57 -7.93 19.15 12.01
C GLY A 57 -6.59 18.72 12.59
N VAL A 58 -6.11 17.49 12.30
CA VAL A 58 -4.76 17.07 12.68
C VAL A 58 -3.75 17.94 11.96
N THR A 59 -2.80 18.49 12.70
CA THR A 59 -1.79 19.38 12.14
C THR A 59 -0.52 18.60 11.79
N PHE A 60 0.32 19.15 10.91
CA PHE A 60 1.66 18.61 10.68
C PHE A 60 2.56 18.67 11.93
N ASN A 61 2.21 19.48 12.93
CA ASN A 61 2.93 19.49 14.21
C ASN A 61 2.61 18.22 15.00
N ASP A 62 1.35 17.78 15.00
CA ASP A 62 0.94 16.53 15.63
C ASP A 62 1.63 15.32 14.97
N LEU A 63 1.83 15.40 13.65
CA LEU A 63 2.55 14.37 12.89
C LEU A 63 4.07 14.46 13.04
N ALA A 64 4.64 15.53 13.60
CA ALA A 64 6.08 15.70 13.69
C ALA A 64 6.71 14.70 14.67
N ASP A 65 6.00 14.37 15.76
CA ASP A 65 6.40 13.28 16.64
C ASP A 65 6.05 11.92 16.02
N ASP A 66 7.07 11.09 15.89
CA ASP A 66 7.01 9.75 15.35
C ASP A 66 6.01 8.88 16.12
N ARG A 67 6.03 8.92 17.45
CA ARG A 67 5.12 8.09 18.26
C ARG A 67 3.66 8.51 18.06
N ASN A 68 3.39 9.81 18.09
CA ASN A 68 2.04 10.33 17.88
C ASN A 68 1.53 10.07 16.46
N ALA A 69 2.37 10.26 15.43
CA ALA A 69 2.01 9.98 14.04
C ALA A 69 1.59 8.51 13.82
N ARG A 70 2.33 7.57 14.42
CA ARG A 70 1.97 6.14 14.31
C ARG A 70 0.69 5.80 15.09
N TRP A 71 0.46 6.43 16.24
CA TRP A 71 -0.80 6.28 16.98
C TRP A 71 -1.99 6.77 16.15
N LEU A 72 -1.89 7.98 15.58
CA LEU A 72 -2.90 8.59 14.72
C LEU A 72 -3.22 7.73 13.49
N LEU A 73 -2.20 7.15 12.86
CA LEU A 73 -2.40 6.20 11.75
C LEU A 73 -3.20 4.96 12.20
N LEU A 74 -2.83 4.37 13.34
CA LEU A 74 -3.54 3.20 13.87
C LEU A 74 -4.99 3.54 14.25
N ASP A 75 -5.20 4.68 14.91
CA ASP A 75 -6.53 5.16 15.29
C ASP A 75 -7.41 5.41 14.07
N SER A 76 -6.87 6.01 13.00
CA SER A 76 -7.56 6.15 11.72
C SER A 76 -8.01 4.80 11.14
N ILE A 77 -7.11 3.81 11.09
CA ILE A 77 -7.42 2.47 10.56
C ILE A 77 -8.51 1.78 11.39
N LEU A 78 -8.43 1.88 12.72
CA LEU A 78 -9.37 1.23 13.64
C LEU A 78 -10.72 1.93 13.71
N GLY A 79 -10.71 3.27 13.80
CA GLY A 79 -11.91 4.08 14.00
C GLY A 79 -12.73 4.28 12.72
N ARG A 80 -12.06 4.41 11.57
CA ARG A 80 -12.72 4.69 10.28
C ARG A 80 -12.73 3.52 9.33
N GLY A 81 -11.85 2.54 9.54
CA GLY A 81 -11.69 1.40 8.65
C GLY A 81 -10.93 1.75 7.36
N VAL A 82 -10.55 0.70 6.65
CA VAL A 82 -9.73 0.80 5.43
C VAL A 82 -10.51 1.20 4.18
N THR A 83 -11.84 1.23 4.24
CA THR A 83 -12.70 1.48 3.05
C THR A 83 -12.59 2.91 2.54
N ALA A 84 -12.30 3.88 3.41
CA ALA A 84 -12.15 5.28 3.03
C ALA A 84 -10.81 5.57 2.34
N ILE A 85 -9.79 4.74 2.58
CA ILE A 85 -8.41 4.96 2.12
C ILE A 85 -8.36 5.13 0.59
N GLU A 86 -9.09 4.29 -0.15
CA GLU A 86 -9.09 4.33 -1.62
C GLU A 86 -9.60 5.67 -2.15
N SER A 87 -10.65 6.24 -1.53
CA SER A 87 -11.18 7.55 -1.94
C SER A 87 -10.13 8.65 -1.74
N TYR A 88 -9.43 8.65 -0.61
CA TYR A 88 -8.38 9.64 -0.34
C TYR A 88 -7.12 9.42 -1.20
N ARG A 89 -6.85 8.18 -1.62
CA ARG A 89 -5.79 7.90 -2.62
C ARG A 89 -6.13 8.56 -3.95
N MET A 90 -7.35 8.38 -4.44
CA MET A 90 -7.80 9.02 -5.68
C MET A 90 -7.73 10.56 -5.57
N ASP A 91 -8.14 11.13 -4.44
CA ASP A 91 -8.01 12.56 -4.18
C ASP A 91 -6.55 13.04 -4.24
N LEU A 92 -5.62 12.31 -3.60
CA LEU A 92 -4.19 12.64 -3.61
C LEU A 92 -3.56 12.49 -5.00
N GLU A 93 -4.04 11.55 -5.81
CA GLU A 93 -3.59 11.36 -7.20
C GLU A 93 -4.08 12.46 -8.14
N ALA A 94 -5.27 13.01 -7.87
CA ALA A 94 -5.85 14.10 -8.64
C ALA A 94 -5.16 15.46 -8.38
N LEU A 95 -4.43 15.62 -7.28
CA LEU A 95 -3.75 16.87 -6.94
C LEU A 95 -2.62 17.20 -7.92
N SER A 96 -2.62 18.44 -8.40
CA SER A 96 -1.66 19.01 -9.32
C SER A 96 -0.95 20.24 -8.72
N PRO A 97 0.20 20.69 -9.27
CA PRO A 97 0.92 21.84 -8.72
C PRO A 97 0.15 23.17 -8.65
N VAL A 98 -0.95 23.30 -9.40
CA VAL A 98 -1.80 24.49 -9.34
C VAL A 98 -2.80 24.46 -8.18
N ASP A 99 -3.00 23.29 -7.56
CA ASP A 99 -3.92 23.12 -6.45
C ASP A 99 -3.33 23.67 -5.15
N PRO A 100 -4.08 24.46 -4.37
CA PRO A 100 -3.60 25.00 -3.08
C PRO A 100 -3.18 23.94 -2.07
N ALA A 101 -3.75 22.72 -2.18
CA ALA A 101 -3.46 21.58 -1.32
C ALA A 101 -2.16 20.83 -1.70
N TYR A 102 -1.59 21.10 -2.89
CA TYR A 102 -0.43 20.37 -3.40
C TYR A 102 0.81 20.48 -2.52
N PRO A 103 1.18 21.66 -1.96
CA PRO A 103 2.31 21.76 -1.02
C PRO A 103 2.10 20.92 0.24
N MET A 104 0.86 20.82 0.74
CA MET A 104 0.55 19.98 1.91
C MET A 104 0.71 18.50 1.57
N MET A 105 0.24 18.06 0.40
CA MET A 105 0.45 16.70 -0.09
C MET A 105 1.95 16.36 -0.20
N LEU A 106 2.80 17.26 -0.71
CA LEU A 106 4.25 17.03 -0.78
C LEU A 106 4.88 16.88 0.61
N ARG A 107 4.47 17.74 1.55
CA ARG A 107 4.93 17.68 2.95
C ARG A 107 4.52 16.37 3.60
N LEU A 108 3.30 15.89 3.33
CA LEU A 108 2.81 14.61 3.84
C LEU A 108 3.61 13.43 3.31
N ARG A 109 3.88 13.38 2.01
CA ARG A 109 4.72 12.32 1.39
C ARG A 109 6.09 12.23 2.05
N THR A 110 6.74 13.39 2.20
CA THR A 110 8.03 13.49 2.88
C THR A 110 7.94 12.96 4.31
N ARG A 111 6.85 13.29 5.01
CA ARG A 111 6.66 12.83 6.39
C ARG A 111 6.44 11.33 6.50
N VAL A 112 5.66 10.74 5.59
CA VAL A 112 5.44 9.29 5.52
C VAL A 112 6.76 8.57 5.26
N GLU A 113 7.58 9.05 4.31
CA GLU A 113 8.90 8.46 4.06
C GLU A 113 9.82 8.52 5.29
N ALA A 114 9.76 9.61 6.07
CA ALA A 114 10.49 9.68 7.33
C ALA A 114 9.93 8.72 8.41
N LEU A 115 8.64 8.38 8.37
CA LEU A 115 7.97 7.56 9.38
C LEU A 115 8.18 6.06 9.18
N ILE A 116 8.08 5.58 7.94
CA ILE A 116 8.08 4.15 7.60
C ILE A 116 9.23 3.74 6.68
N GLY A 117 10.12 4.68 6.34
CA GLY A 117 11.27 4.46 5.48
C GLY A 117 11.05 4.92 4.03
N PRO A 118 12.09 4.85 3.18
CA PRO A 118 12.03 5.35 1.82
C PRO A 118 11.07 4.52 0.95
N ARG A 119 10.31 5.19 0.09
CA ARG A 119 9.40 4.51 -0.86
C ARG A 119 10.20 3.52 -1.72
N PRO A 120 9.81 2.23 -1.78
CA PRO A 120 10.48 1.25 -2.63
C PRO A 120 10.41 1.68 -4.10
N GLY A 121 11.54 2.18 -4.61
CA GLY A 121 11.83 2.45 -6.01
C GLY A 121 10.66 2.91 -6.88
N ARG A 122 10.43 4.23 -6.95
CA ARG A 122 10.15 4.83 -8.26
C ARG A 122 11.38 4.53 -9.10
N ARG A 123 11.42 3.42 -9.83
CA ARG A 123 12.48 3.13 -10.80
C ARG A 123 12.58 4.39 -11.65
N ARG A 124 13.64 5.17 -11.45
CA ARG A 124 13.99 6.28 -12.32
C ARG A 124 14.18 5.59 -13.67
N ARG A 125 13.18 5.66 -14.55
CA ARG A 125 13.30 5.13 -15.90
C ARG A 125 14.58 5.77 -16.43
N PRO A 126 15.65 5.02 -16.72
CA PRO A 126 16.82 5.63 -17.33
C PRO A 126 16.27 6.34 -18.55
N ALA A 127 16.58 7.64 -18.68
CA ALA A 127 16.20 8.42 -19.83
C ALA A 127 16.76 7.67 -21.05
N GLY A 128 15.90 6.86 -21.66
CA GLY A 128 16.25 6.10 -22.84
C GLY A 128 16.62 7.15 -23.85
N LYS A 129 17.90 7.19 -24.22
CA LYS A 129 18.33 7.92 -25.40
C LYS A 129 17.34 7.54 -26.50
N SER A 130 16.67 8.55 -27.03
CA SER A 130 15.86 8.45 -28.24
C SER A 130 16.73 7.80 -29.31
N THR A 131 16.61 6.47 -29.45
CA THR A 131 17.00 5.80 -30.68
C THR A 131 15.81 6.01 -31.60
N GLN A 132 15.96 6.97 -32.52
CA GLN A 132 15.03 7.13 -33.62
C GLN A 132 14.76 5.76 -34.27
N PRO A 133 13.52 5.45 -34.65
CA PRO A 133 13.27 4.27 -35.46
C PRO A 133 13.98 4.48 -36.80
N ALA A 134 14.98 3.64 -37.08
CA ALA A 134 15.53 3.51 -38.41
C ALA A 134 14.39 3.09 -39.34
N SER A 135 14.09 3.99 -40.28
CA SER A 135 13.33 3.72 -41.49
C SER A 135 13.81 2.42 -42.13
N LEU A 136 12.94 1.41 -42.19
CA LEU A 136 13.10 0.26 -43.08
C LEU A 136 11.95 0.29 -44.09
N ALA A 137 12.27 0.87 -45.24
CA ALA A 137 11.46 0.78 -46.44
C ALA A 137 11.47 -0.66 -47.00
N HIS A 138 10.33 -0.99 -47.61
CA HIS A 138 9.96 -2.20 -48.34
C HIS A 138 11.01 -2.86 -49.24
N CYS A 139 10.94 -4.20 -49.31
CA CYS A 139 11.02 -5.10 -50.49
C CYS A 139 11.06 -6.55 -49.95
N GLY A 140 10.38 -7.60 -50.41
CA GLY A 140 9.42 -7.86 -51.47
C GLY A 140 9.14 -9.39 -51.51
N ALA A 141 7.88 -9.77 -51.70
CA ALA A 141 7.32 -10.94 -52.41
C ALA A 141 7.85 -12.40 -52.25
N ARG A 142 6.85 -13.31 -52.11
CA ARG A 142 6.74 -14.73 -52.57
C ARG A 142 7.54 -15.80 -51.77
N THR A 143 7.11 -17.05 -51.55
CA THR A 143 6.02 -17.92 -52.04
C THR A 143 5.85 -19.10 -51.06
N ALA A 144 4.75 -19.85 -51.18
CA ALA A 144 4.39 -21.06 -50.44
C ALA A 144 5.40 -22.23 -50.54
N GLU A 145 5.34 -23.17 -49.57
CA GLU A 145 5.03 -24.62 -49.72
C GLU A 145 5.80 -25.58 -48.78
N LEU A 146 5.07 -26.63 -48.34
CA LEU A 146 5.49 -27.97 -47.87
C LEU A 146 6.37 -28.07 -46.60
N THR A 147 6.38 -29.09 -45.75
CA THR A 147 5.62 -30.33 -45.45
C THR A 147 6.38 -30.96 -44.29
N ALA A 148 5.72 -31.55 -43.29
CA ALA A 148 6.26 -32.75 -42.62
C ALA A 148 5.17 -33.45 -41.80
N ALA A 149 4.91 -34.69 -42.20
CA ALA A 149 4.06 -35.65 -41.51
C ALA A 149 4.71 -36.18 -40.21
N GLN A 150 3.86 -36.46 -39.22
CA GLN A 150 3.70 -37.66 -38.33
C GLN A 150 4.88 -38.65 -38.15
N PRO A 151 4.99 -39.45 -37.04
CA PRO A 151 3.86 -40.20 -36.45
C PRO A 151 3.88 -40.63 -34.94
N LEU A 152 2.68 -41.07 -34.51
CA LEU A 152 2.28 -42.22 -33.64
C LEU A 152 2.81 -42.36 -32.19
N THR A 153 1.88 -42.38 -31.23
CA THR A 153 1.48 -43.58 -30.44
C THR A 153 0.31 -43.24 -29.48
N GLY A 154 -0.79 -44.02 -29.55
CA GLY A 154 -1.79 -44.15 -28.46
C GLY A 154 -1.45 -45.35 -27.57
N PRO A 155 -2.40 -46.00 -26.85
CA PRO A 155 -3.80 -45.63 -26.59
C PRO A 155 -4.23 -45.80 -25.10
N GLY A 156 -5.48 -45.42 -24.79
CA GLY A 156 -6.32 -46.21 -23.88
C GLY A 156 -6.76 -45.56 -22.57
N GLY A 157 -8.07 -45.67 -22.28
CA GLY A 157 -8.55 -45.68 -20.90
C GLY A 157 -9.68 -44.71 -20.54
N SER A 158 -10.77 -44.70 -21.32
CA SER A 158 -12.06 -44.20 -20.83
C SER A 158 -12.65 -45.25 -19.87
N GLY A 159 -12.86 -44.85 -18.62
CA GLY A 159 -13.50 -45.66 -17.58
C GLY A 159 -14.50 -44.80 -16.82
N ALA A 160 -15.78 -45.05 -17.09
CA ALA A 160 -16.89 -44.59 -16.29
C ALA A 160 -16.96 -45.35 -14.95
N VAL A 161 -17.85 -44.86 -14.07
CA VAL A 161 -18.49 -45.49 -12.90
C VAL A 161 -17.98 -44.98 -11.54
N GLY A 162 -18.93 -44.45 -10.75
CA GLY A 162 -18.81 -44.22 -9.31
C GLY A 162 -19.63 -43.03 -8.85
#